data_AF-A0A925AAN1-F1
#
_entry.id   AF-A0A925AAN1-F1
#
_cell.length_a   1.000
_cell.length_b   1.000
_cell.length_c   1.000
_cell.angle_alpha   90.00
_cell.angle_beta   90.00
_cell.angle_gamma   90.00
#
_symmetry.space_group_name_H-M   'P 1'
#
loop_
_entity.id
_entity.type
_entity.pdbx_description
1 polymer ?
#
loop_
_entity_poly.entity_id
_entity_poly.type
_entity_poly.pdbx_seq_one_letter_code
_entity_poly.pdbx_strand_id
1 'polypeptide(L)' 'MTKPNTIIDCGCGASYERREVQLPIKDIGCFDCSDCGARLEIWSSRTVPAFKRVDAVDAAAKRA' A
#
# COMPACT_ATOMS: atom_id res chain seq x y z
N MET A 1 2.86 -0.17 -19.00
CA MET A 1 2.92 1.13 -18.29
C MET A 1 2.63 0.86 -16.83
N THR A 2 3.66 0.71 -16.00
CA THR A 2 3.52 0.48 -14.55
C THR A 2 3.20 1.81 -13.90
N LYS A 3 2.02 1.96 -13.30
CA LYS A 3 1.60 3.18 -12.61
C LYS A 3 2.57 3.52 -11.47
N PRO A 4 2.76 4.81 -11.13
CA PRO A 4 3.72 5.21 -10.11
C PRO A 4 3.36 4.65 -8.73
N ASN A 5 4.35 4.05 -8.06
CA ASN A 5 4.24 3.71 -6.64
C ASN A 5 3.96 4.99 -5.85
N THR A 6 2.92 4.98 -5.04
CA THR A 6 2.54 6.10 -4.17
C THR A 6 2.84 5.70 -2.74
N ILE A 7 3.52 6.55 -1.96
CA ILE A 7 3.69 6.29 -0.52
C ILE A 7 2.49 6.87 0.22
N ILE A 8 1.89 6.07 1.09
CA ILE A 8 0.83 6.46 2.01
C ILE A 8 1.38 6.44 3.43
N ASP A 9 1.35 7.58 4.09
CA ASP A 9 1.61 7.72 5.51
C ASP A 9 0.33 7.51 6.32
N CYS A 10 0.50 6.88 7.48
CA CYS A 10 -0.51 6.82 8.53
C CYS A 10 -0.16 7.85 9.60
N GLY A 11 -1.19 8.49 10.19
CA GLY A 11 -1.00 9.44 11.29
C GLY A 11 -0.32 8.87 12.54
N CYS A 12 -0.17 7.54 12.65
CA CYS A 12 0.62 6.90 13.70
C CYS A 12 2.14 6.88 13.43
N GLY A 13 2.58 7.32 12.25
CA GLY A 13 3.99 7.33 11.81
C GLY A 13 4.40 6.12 10.95
N ALA A 14 3.49 5.20 10.64
CA ALA A 14 3.76 4.10 9.71
C ALA A 14 3.63 4.56 8.25
N SER A 15 4.49 4.06 7.36
CA SER A 15 4.46 4.37 5.93
C SER A 15 4.34 3.10 5.08
N TYR A 16 3.53 3.17 4.03
CA TYR A 16 3.25 2.04 3.14
C TYR A 16 3.45 2.46 1.68
N GLU A 17 4.20 1.67 0.93
CA GLU A 17 4.27 1.76 -0.51
C GLU A 17 3.03 1.10 -1.11
N ARG A 18 2.20 1.93 -1.74
CA ARG A 18 1.01 1.52 -2.48
C ARG A 18 1.35 1.32 -3.95
N ARG A 19 0.99 0.16 -4.47
CA ARG A 19 1.02 -0.16 -5.89
C ARG A 19 -0.35 -0.67 -6.34
N GLU A 20 -0.69 -0.47 -7.60
CA GLU A 20 -1.93 -0.99 -8.17
C GLU A 20 -1.67 -2.31 -8.90
N VAL A 21 -2.50 -3.32 -8.62
CA VAL A 21 -2.47 -4.63 -9.28
C VAL A 21 -3.83 -4.86 -9.95
N GLN A 22 -3.82 -5.26 -11.22
CA GLN A 22 -5.05 -5.63 -11.91
C GLN A 22 -5.33 -7.11 -11.71
N LEU A 23 -6.48 -7.41 -11.10
CA LEU A 23 -6.97 -8.77 -10.92
C LEU A 23 -7.93 -9.16 -12.06
N PRO A 24 -8.05 -10.46 -12.38
CA PRO A 24 -9.00 -10.93 -13.39
C PRO A 24 -10.47 -10.73 -12.94
N ILE A 25 -10.70 -10.65 -11.63
CA ILE A 25 -12.02 -10.47 -11.00
C ILE A 25 -12.11 -9.14 -10.26
N LYS A 26 -13.33 -8.68 -9.99
CA LYS A 26 -13.58 -7.52 -9.13
C LYS A 26 -13.35 -7.94 -7.68
N ASP A 27 -12.57 -7.14 -6.96
CA ASP A 27 -12.31 -7.33 -5.54
C ASP A 27 -12.75 -6.08 -4.78
N ILE A 28 -13.27 -6.29 -3.57
CA ILE A 28 -13.76 -5.24 -2.69
C ILE A 28 -13.13 -5.48 -1.33
N GLY A 29 -12.35 -4.51 -0.87
CA GLY A 29 -11.61 -4.65 0.38
C GLY A 29 -11.22 -3.30 0.95
N CYS A 30 -10.63 -3.36 2.13
CA CYS A 30 -10.02 -2.22 2.80
C CYS A 30 -8.65 -2.61 3.33
N PHE A 31 -7.78 -1.62 3.43
CA PHE A 31 -6.48 -1.77 4.06
C PHE A 31 -6.46 -0.96 5.34
N ASP A 32 -6.23 -1.66 6.44
CA ASP A 32 -6.09 -1.09 7.76
C ASP A 32 -4.60 -1.08 8.14
N CYS A 33 -4.15 0.01 8.76
CA CYS A 33 -2.77 0.15 9.22
C CYS A 33 -2.43 -0.98 10.19
N SER A 34 -1.32 -1.67 9.95
CA SER A 34 -0.90 -2.79 10.78
C SER A 34 -0.44 -2.37 12.19
N ASP A 35 -0.07 -1.11 12.39
CA ASP A 35 0.42 -0.60 13.68
C ASP A 35 -0.71 -0.06 14.57
N CYS A 36 -1.61 0.75 14.02
CA CYS A 36 -2.68 1.38 14.80
C CYS A 36 -4.10 0.88 14.46
N GLY A 37 -4.26 0.04 13.44
CA GLY A 37 -5.58 -0.44 12.99
C GLY A 37 -6.42 0.60 12.26
N ALA A 38 -5.91 1.81 12.03
CA ALA A 38 -6.64 2.86 11.32
C ALA A 38 -6.86 2.49 9.86
N ARG A 39 -8.08 2.68 9.36
CA ARG A 39 -8.41 2.44 7.95
C ARG A 39 -7.71 3.48 7.06
N LEU A 40 -6.86 3.01 6.16
CA LEU A 40 -6.11 3.86 5.25
C LEU A 40 -6.79 3.99 3.88
N GLU A 41 -7.28 2.88 3.32
CA GLU A 41 -7.91 2.90 2.00
C GLU A 41 -8.99 1.83 1.84
N ILE A 42 -9.96 2.09 0.95
CA ILE A 42 -11.03 1.16 0.56
C ILE A 42 -11.08 1.13 -0.97
N TRP A 43 -11.28 -0.06 -1.55
CA TRP A 43 -11.42 -0.22 -2.99
C TRP A 43 -12.62 -1.11 -3.34
N SER A 44 -13.12 -0.95 -4.57
CA SER A 44 -14.20 -1.77 -5.12
C SER A 44 -14.09 -1.96 -6.63
N SER A 45 -12.87 -2.24 -7.11
CA SER A 45 -12.59 -2.34 -8.55
C SER A 45 -11.75 -3.57 -8.88
N ARG A 46 -11.54 -3.85 -10.18
CA ARG A 46 -10.60 -4.90 -10.62
C ARG A 46 -9.14 -4.50 -10.42
N THR A 47 -8.89 -3.21 -10.20
CA THR A 47 -7.57 -2.70 -9.85
C THR A 47 -7.53 -2.55 -8.34
N VAL A 48 -6.83 -3.49 -7.69
CA VAL A 48 -6.68 -3.51 -6.24
C VAL A 48 -5.37 -2.83 -5.84
N PRO A 49 -5.37 -2.04 -4.77
CA PRO A 49 -4.13 -1.59 -4.17
C PRO A 49 -3.46 -2.74 -3.41
N ALA A 50 -2.15 -2.86 -3.59
CA ALA A 50 -1.29 -3.70 -2.77
C ALA A 50 -0.37 -2.79 -1.96
N PHE A 51 -0.28 -3.06 -0.67
CA PHE A 51 0.49 -2.26 0.28
C PHE A 51 1.70 -3.06 0.75
N LYS A 52 2.89 -2.44 0.69
CA LYS A 52 4.09 -2.95 1.33
C LYS A 52 4.52 -1.94 2.38
N ARG A 53 4.65 -2.36 3.65
CA ARG A 53 5.22 -1.49 4.69
C ARG A 53 6.65 -1.08 4.31
N VAL A 54 6.93 0.21 4.42
CA VAL A 54 8.26 0.78 4.21
C VAL A 54 8.74 1.26 5.55
N ASP A 55 9.49 0.41 6.24
CA ASP A 55 10.27 0.87 7.38
C ASP A 55 11.39 1.78 6.86
N ALA A 56 11.72 2.84 7.58
CA ALA A 56 12.80 3.77 7.22
C ALA A 56 14.16 3.06 7.01
N VAL A 57 14.30 1.82 7.51
CA VAL A 57 15.47 0.96 7.34
C VAL A 57 15.50 0.22 5.98
N ASP A 58 14.35 -0.11 5.38
CA ASP A 58 14.28 -0.95 4.16
C ASP A 58 14.49 -0.14 2.86
N ALA A 59 14.26 1.17 2.88
CA ALA A 59 14.43 2.04 1.71
C ALA A 59 15.90 2.17 1.24
N ALA A 60 16.86 1.90 2.12
CA ALA A 60 18.30 1.94 1.81
C ALA A 60 18.85 0.59 1.30
N ALA A 61 18.16 -0.53 1.52
CA ALA A 61 18.72 -1.88 1.32
C ALA A 61 18.67 -2.41 -0.13
N LYS A 62 18.11 -1.66 -1.09
CA LYS A 62 18.11 -2.02 -2.53
C LYS A 62 19.12 -1.25 -3.39
N ARG A 63 20.14 -0.62 -2.78
CA ARG A 63 21.22 0.08 -3.48
C ARG A 63 22.64 -0.35 -3.01
N ALA A 64 22.83 -1.64 -2.75
CA ALA A 64 24.17 -2.22 -2.51
C ALA A 64 24.44 -3.34 -3.52
#